data_AF-A0A815PSD0-F1
#
_entry.id   AF-A0A815PSD0-F1
#
_cell.length_a   1.000
_cell.length_b   1.000
_cell.length_c   1.000
_cell.angle_alpha   90.00
_cell.angle_beta   90.00
_cell.angle_gamma   90.00
#
_symmetry.space_group_name_H-M   'P 1'
#
loop_
_entity.id
_entity.type
_entity.pdbx_description
1 polymer ?
#
loop_
_entity_poly.entity_id
_entity_poly.type
_entity_poly.pdbx_seq_one_letter_code
_entity_poly.pdbx_strand_id
1 'polypeptide(L)'
;METESTPESYSFRVTSDNNIVLELFTTDYKRAQEFLFAIAEPIHRSEHTHEYELTSNSIHSAMFSGLQTQDMIEDLQQLSKTNISDDLINYIKSCTEMYGKVKLVLKHKRYFIESIFPNILNELLQDSEIKECQAISTEQDLNLGSFEVIQQKIESLKKRCQELKYPLLEEYDFVHDTMTKNLNIQLAPDANLRPYQEESLRKMFNNNGRARSGIIVLPCGAGKSLVGVAAACKMNKSCLVLCNSNVSVEQWKEQFKRWSTADDSIVRSYTSNKKDKL
;
A
#
# COMPACT_ATOMS: atom_id res chain seq x y z
N MET A 1 -47.77 2.24 23.95
CA MET A 1 -47.41 3.24 22.93
C MET A 1 -45.91 3.11 22.75
N GLU A 2 -45.53 2.20 21.85
CA GLU A 2 -44.15 2.02 21.42
C GLU A 2 -43.77 3.27 20.64
N THR A 3 -42.81 4.02 21.14
CA THR A 3 -42.19 5.11 20.39
C THR A 3 -41.32 4.47 19.32
N GLU A 4 -41.80 4.46 18.08
CA GLU A 4 -40.98 4.24 16.89
C GLU A 4 -39.85 5.27 16.88
N SER A 5 -38.68 4.89 17.39
CA SER A 5 -37.46 5.66 17.23
C SER A 5 -37.05 5.56 15.77
N THR A 6 -37.03 6.68 15.07
CA THR A 6 -36.37 6.83 13.77
C THR A 6 -35.02 6.09 13.79
N PRO A 7 -34.70 5.25 12.79
CA PRO A 7 -33.42 4.56 12.78
C PRO A 7 -32.31 5.61 12.80
N GLU A 8 -31.53 5.63 13.87
CA GLU A 8 -30.39 6.54 14.02
C GLU A 8 -29.43 6.29 12.84
N SER A 9 -29.14 7.32 12.06
CA SER A 9 -28.24 7.24 10.88
C SER A 9 -26.77 6.96 11.28
N TYR A 10 -26.43 7.16 12.55
CA TYR A 10 -25.10 6.89 13.08
C TYR A 10 -24.88 5.38 13.29
N SER A 11 -23.71 4.87 12.90
CA SER A 11 -23.48 3.43 12.79
C SER A 11 -22.53 2.84 13.84
N PHE A 12 -21.66 3.64 14.47
CA PHE A 12 -20.78 3.15 15.53
C PHE A 12 -20.60 4.16 16.66
N ARG A 13 -20.09 3.68 17.79
CA ARG A 13 -19.68 4.49 18.95
C ARG A 13 -18.20 4.29 19.21
N VAL A 14 -17.50 5.38 19.51
CA VAL A 14 -16.10 5.34 19.95
C VAL A 14 -16.09 5.18 21.47
N THR A 15 -15.45 4.13 21.98
CA THR A 15 -15.26 3.89 23.41
C THR A 15 -13.90 4.42 23.87
N SER A 16 -13.62 4.32 25.17
CA SER A 16 -12.27 4.58 25.70
C SER A 16 -11.24 3.63 25.08
N ASP A 17 -9.99 4.09 25.00
CA ASP A 17 -8.82 3.32 24.52
C ASP A 17 -8.84 2.97 23.02
N ASN A 18 -9.23 3.91 22.15
CA ASN A 18 -9.17 3.75 20.68
C ASN A 18 -10.03 2.60 20.11
N ASN A 19 -10.96 2.08 20.91
CA ASN A 19 -11.87 1.01 20.51
C ASN A 19 -13.16 1.60 19.89
N ILE A 20 -13.67 0.91 18.87
CA ILE A 20 -14.88 1.29 18.14
C ILE A 20 -15.85 0.12 18.16
N VAL A 21 -17.10 0.41 18.56
CA VAL A 21 -18.19 -0.57 18.54
C VAL A 21 -19.17 -0.21 17.44
N LEU A 22 -19.25 -1.06 16.42
CA LEU A 22 -20.18 -0.97 15.29
C LEU A 22 -21.49 -1.69 15.62
N GLU A 23 -22.61 -1.05 15.36
CA GLU A 23 -23.96 -1.56 15.58
C GLU A 23 -24.61 -1.98 14.26
N LEU A 24 -24.87 -3.28 14.08
CA LEU A 24 -25.32 -3.87 12.82
C LEU A 24 -26.79 -3.62 12.48
N PHE A 25 -27.56 -3.11 13.44
CA PHE A 25 -28.99 -2.82 13.28
C PHE A 25 -29.28 -1.41 12.71
N THR A 26 -28.24 -0.65 12.38
CA THR A 26 -28.36 0.71 11.82
C THR A 26 -28.47 0.64 10.29
N THR A 27 -29.15 1.61 9.66
CA THR A 27 -29.34 1.61 8.19
C THR A 27 -28.04 1.78 7.42
N ASP A 28 -27.09 2.51 7.99
CA ASP A 28 -25.80 2.84 7.38
C ASP A 28 -24.65 1.89 7.78
N TYR A 29 -24.96 0.77 8.47
CA TYR A 29 -23.95 -0.15 9.01
C TYR A 29 -22.95 -0.64 7.96
N LYS A 30 -23.39 -0.85 6.70
CA LYS A 30 -22.52 -1.34 5.62
C LYS A 30 -21.42 -0.33 5.28
N ARG A 31 -21.78 0.95 5.17
CA ARG A 31 -20.82 2.02 4.89
C ARG A 31 -19.81 2.12 6.03
N ALA A 32 -20.29 2.08 7.26
CA ALA A 32 -19.43 2.11 8.44
C ALA A 32 -18.53 0.87 8.56
N GLN A 33 -19.04 -0.31 8.22
CA GLN A 33 -18.25 -1.54 8.22
C GLN A 33 -17.13 -1.50 7.18
N GLU A 34 -17.41 -1.04 5.96
CA GLU A 34 -16.41 -0.87 4.90
C GLU A 34 -15.32 0.13 5.31
N PHE A 35 -15.72 1.24 5.94
CA PHE A 35 -14.80 2.23 6.48
C PHE A 35 -13.91 1.63 7.58
N LEU A 36 -14.49 0.96 8.57
CA LEU A 36 -13.74 0.35 9.69
C LEU A 36 -12.81 -0.76 9.21
N PHE A 37 -13.15 -1.52 8.17
CA PHE A 37 -12.22 -2.48 7.57
C PHE A 37 -10.99 -1.84 6.95
N ALA A 38 -11.07 -0.57 6.54
CA ALA A 38 -9.94 0.14 5.97
C ALA A 38 -9.02 0.72 7.06
N ILE A 39 -9.57 1.13 8.21
CA ILE A 39 -8.84 1.92 9.22
C ILE A 39 -8.56 1.20 10.53
N ALA A 40 -9.24 0.10 10.84
CA ALA A 40 -9.21 -0.55 12.14
C ALA A 40 -9.09 -2.08 12.04
N GLU A 41 -8.54 -2.69 13.09
CA GLU A 41 -8.41 -4.15 13.19
C GLU A 41 -9.62 -4.74 13.93
N PRO A 42 -10.21 -5.86 13.46
CA PRO A 42 -11.35 -6.48 14.13
C PRO A 42 -10.92 -7.26 15.38
N ILE A 43 -11.56 -6.99 16.53
CA ILE A 43 -11.33 -7.71 17.79
C ILE A 43 -12.38 -8.82 17.95
N HIS A 44 -13.66 -8.43 18.04
CA HIS A 44 -14.77 -9.32 18.29
C HIS A 44 -15.92 -9.08 17.31
N ARG A 45 -16.60 -10.16 16.92
CA ARG A 45 -17.78 -10.10 16.06
C ARG A 45 -18.91 -10.92 16.70
N SER A 46 -19.91 -10.22 17.23
CA SER A 46 -21.15 -10.82 17.72
C SER A 46 -22.27 -10.64 16.70
N GLU A 47 -23.45 -11.23 16.98
CA GLU A 47 -24.62 -11.17 16.10
C GLU A 47 -25.17 -9.75 15.88
N HIS A 48 -24.95 -8.83 16.84
CA HIS A 48 -25.53 -7.49 16.82
C HIS A 48 -24.48 -6.38 16.87
N THR A 49 -23.29 -6.65 17.38
CA THR A 49 -22.20 -5.68 17.52
C THR A 49 -20.86 -6.25 17.08
N HIS A 50 -20.06 -5.42 16.41
CA HIS A 50 -18.67 -5.72 16.10
C HIS A 50 -17.76 -4.73 16.81
N GLU A 51 -16.65 -5.21 17.35
CA GLU A 51 -15.64 -4.40 18.04
C GLU A 51 -14.37 -4.34 17.20
N TYR A 52 -13.83 -3.14 17.05
CA TYR A 52 -12.64 -2.83 16.29
C TYR A 52 -11.66 -2.01 17.13
N GLU A 53 -10.37 -2.18 16.90
CA GLU A 53 -9.29 -1.42 17.52
C GLU A 53 -8.62 -0.52 16.49
N LEU A 54 -8.45 0.76 16.79
CA LEU A 54 -7.58 1.64 16.02
C LEU A 54 -6.14 1.50 16.52
N THR A 55 -5.30 0.84 15.73
CA THR A 55 -3.87 0.69 16.00
C THR A 55 -3.06 1.62 15.11
N SER A 56 -1.82 1.93 15.51
CA SER A 56 -0.92 2.69 14.64
C SER A 56 -0.69 1.98 13.29
N ASN A 57 -0.67 0.65 13.30
CA ASN A 57 -0.46 -0.16 12.10
C ASN A 57 -1.67 -0.12 11.17
N SER A 58 -2.89 -0.16 11.71
CA SER A 58 -4.12 -0.07 10.92
C SER A 58 -4.25 1.31 10.26
N ILE A 59 -3.91 2.38 10.98
CA ILE A 59 -3.88 3.75 10.45
C ILE A 59 -2.81 3.90 9.37
N HIS A 60 -1.60 3.36 9.58
CA HIS A 60 -0.56 3.37 8.55
C HIS A 60 -1.00 2.59 7.30
N SER A 61 -1.68 1.46 7.48
CA SER A 61 -2.24 0.64 6.39
C SER A 61 -3.34 1.37 5.61
N ALA A 62 -4.18 2.14 6.31
CA ALA A 62 -5.17 3.02 5.70
C ALA A 62 -4.51 4.09 4.82
N MET A 63 -3.43 4.71 5.33
CA MET A 63 -2.64 5.69 4.55
C MET A 63 -1.99 5.06 3.32
N PHE A 64 -1.46 3.83 3.43
CA PHE A 64 -0.96 3.07 2.28
C PHE A 64 -2.03 2.77 1.23
N SER A 65 -3.29 2.62 1.65
CA SER A 65 -4.45 2.44 0.77
C SER A 65 -4.90 3.75 0.11
N GLY A 66 -4.31 4.89 0.51
CA GLY A 66 -4.53 6.21 -0.06
C GLY A 66 -5.60 7.05 0.65
N LEU A 67 -6.08 6.63 1.83
CA LEU A 67 -6.93 7.46 2.69
C LEU A 67 -6.11 8.64 3.23
N GLN A 68 -6.69 9.83 3.26
CA GLN A 68 -6.05 11.00 3.86
C GLN A 68 -6.46 11.14 5.32
N THR A 69 -5.58 11.76 6.14
CA THR A 69 -5.85 12.02 7.55
C THR A 69 -7.15 12.77 7.76
N GLN A 70 -7.42 13.78 6.93
CA GLN A 70 -8.61 14.62 7.05
C GLN A 70 -9.88 13.82 6.73
N ASP A 71 -9.88 13.08 5.62
CA ASP A 71 -11.00 12.22 5.22
C ASP A 71 -11.33 11.19 6.32
N MET A 72 -10.31 10.57 6.94
CA MET A 72 -10.50 9.64 8.05
C MET A 72 -11.16 10.29 9.27
N ILE A 73 -10.74 11.52 9.62
CA ILE A 73 -11.34 12.25 10.75
C ILE A 73 -12.77 12.66 10.43
N GLU A 74 -13.04 13.12 9.22
CA GLU A 74 -14.38 13.54 8.77
C GLU A 74 -15.36 12.35 8.75
N ASP A 75 -14.97 11.21 8.16
CA ASP A 75 -15.79 10.00 8.16
C ASP A 75 -16.01 9.47 9.59
N LEU A 76 -15.00 9.51 10.45
CA LEU A 76 -15.15 9.15 11.86
C LEU A 76 -16.20 10.05 12.54
N GLN A 77 -16.12 11.37 12.34
CA GLN A 77 -17.06 12.33 12.94
C GLN A 77 -18.48 12.17 12.38
N GLN A 78 -18.62 11.87 11.08
CA GLN A 78 -19.91 11.71 10.43
C GLN A 78 -20.64 10.43 10.86
N LEU A 79 -19.91 9.34 11.05
CA LEU A 79 -20.48 8.01 11.32
C LEU A 79 -20.61 7.69 12.82
N SER A 80 -19.94 8.45 13.69
CA SER A 80 -19.96 8.25 15.14
C SER A 80 -21.21 8.83 15.80
N LYS A 81 -21.82 8.05 16.72
CA LYS A 81 -22.87 8.50 17.65
C LYS A 81 -22.35 9.44 18.73
N THR A 82 -21.09 9.27 19.11
CA THR A 82 -20.44 10.01 20.18
C THR A 82 -19.51 11.07 19.60
N ASN A 83 -19.42 12.22 20.26
CA ASN A 83 -18.37 13.18 19.94
C ASN A 83 -17.00 12.52 20.14
N ILE A 84 -16.16 12.65 19.13
CA ILE A 84 -14.80 12.11 19.15
C ILE A 84 -13.95 12.98 20.07
N SER A 85 -13.19 12.35 20.95
CA SER A 85 -12.25 13.06 21.82
C SER A 85 -11.11 13.67 21.01
N ASP A 86 -10.65 14.86 21.43
CA ASP A 86 -9.48 15.50 20.84
C ASP A 86 -8.23 14.61 20.94
N ASP A 87 -8.15 13.76 21.96
CA ASP A 87 -7.07 12.79 22.14
C ASP A 87 -6.99 11.79 20.99
N LEU A 88 -8.12 11.23 20.54
CA LEU A 88 -8.13 10.31 19.39
C LEU A 88 -7.77 11.03 18.09
N ILE A 89 -8.24 12.26 17.91
CA ILE A 89 -7.89 13.08 16.75
C ILE A 89 -6.38 13.37 16.74
N ASN A 90 -5.82 13.73 17.89
CA ASN A 90 -4.38 13.97 18.05
C ASN A 90 -3.56 12.69 17.84
N TYR A 91 -4.06 11.55 18.32
CA TYR A 91 -3.46 10.24 18.06
C TYR A 91 -3.38 9.95 16.55
N ILE A 92 -4.49 10.06 15.81
CA ILE A 92 -4.52 9.84 14.36
C ILE A 92 -3.58 10.81 13.63
N LYS A 93 -3.59 12.10 14.01
CA LYS A 93 -2.67 13.10 13.45
C LYS A 93 -1.21 12.73 13.69
N SER A 94 -0.85 12.30 14.91
CA SER A 94 0.53 11.89 15.23
C SER A 94 0.98 10.65 14.46
N CYS A 95 0.10 9.65 14.29
CA CYS A 95 0.39 8.44 13.52
C CYS A 95 0.58 8.75 12.03
N THR A 96 -0.27 9.61 11.48
CA THR A 96 -0.22 9.98 10.05
C THR A 96 0.89 10.97 9.72
N GLU A 97 1.36 11.74 10.69
CA GLU A 97 2.45 12.70 10.48
C GLU A 97 3.75 12.00 10.04
N MET A 98 4.06 10.81 10.56
CA MET A 98 5.29 10.09 10.18
C MET A 98 5.18 9.37 8.83
N TYR A 99 3.98 9.25 8.28
CA TYR A 99 3.73 8.57 7.02
C TYR A 99 4.41 9.28 5.85
N GLY A 100 5.13 8.52 5.01
CA GLY A 100 5.76 9.02 3.79
C GLY A 100 6.98 9.93 4.01
N LYS A 101 7.36 10.19 5.28
CA LYS A 101 8.57 10.95 5.62
C LYS A 101 9.85 10.15 5.36
N VAL A 102 9.81 8.82 5.48
CA VAL A 102 10.94 7.92 5.23
C VAL A 102 10.59 6.96 4.10
N LYS A 103 11.48 6.86 3.12
CA LYS A 103 11.28 6.05 1.92
C LYS A 103 12.40 5.03 1.79
N LEU A 104 12.05 3.78 1.51
CA LEU A 104 12.98 2.74 1.10
C LEU A 104 12.96 2.67 -0.43
N VAL A 105 14.01 3.18 -1.07
CA VAL A 105 14.08 3.33 -2.52
C VAL A 105 15.06 2.35 -3.11
N LEU A 106 14.58 1.52 -4.05
CA LEU A 106 15.43 0.66 -4.86
C LEU A 106 15.94 1.45 -6.08
N LYS A 107 17.26 1.60 -6.19
CA LYS A 107 17.95 2.24 -7.33
C LYS A 107 19.13 1.39 -7.76
N HIS A 108 19.26 1.09 -9.05
CA HIS A 108 20.42 0.36 -9.59
C HIS A 108 20.74 -0.95 -8.82
N LYS A 109 19.71 -1.69 -8.39
CA LYS A 109 19.80 -2.92 -7.57
C LYS A 109 20.36 -2.72 -6.14
N ARG A 110 20.43 -1.47 -5.67
CA ARG A 110 20.82 -1.10 -4.31
C ARG A 110 19.66 -0.42 -3.60
N TYR A 111 19.60 -0.60 -2.29
CA TYR A 111 18.54 -0.04 -1.47
C TYR A 111 19.05 1.19 -0.73
N PHE A 112 18.25 2.25 -0.76
CA PHE A 112 18.55 3.51 -0.10
C PHE A 112 17.40 3.89 0.82
N ILE A 113 17.73 4.39 2.00
CA ILE A 113 16.76 5.11 2.82
C ILE A 113 16.86 6.59 2.45
N GLU A 114 15.74 7.19 2.05
CA GLU A 114 15.64 8.60 1.71
C GLU A 114 14.63 9.30 2.62
N SER A 115 14.95 10.52 3.02
CA SER A 115 13.98 11.43 3.63
C SER A 115 14.24 12.85 3.17
N ILE A 116 13.17 13.62 3.03
CA ILE A 116 13.25 15.08 2.81
C ILE A 116 13.64 15.79 4.11
N PHE A 117 13.51 15.11 5.26
CA PHE A 117 13.77 15.65 6.59
C PHE A 117 15.09 15.08 7.15
N PRO A 118 16.19 15.85 7.15
CA PRO A 118 17.48 15.38 7.65
C PRO A 118 17.43 14.96 9.13
N ASN A 119 16.57 15.61 9.92
CA ASN A 119 16.41 15.32 11.34
C ASN A 119 16.02 13.86 11.59
N ILE A 120 15.10 13.33 10.77
CA ILE A 120 14.61 11.95 10.88
C ILE A 120 15.71 10.96 10.50
N LEU A 121 16.50 11.25 9.45
CA LEU A 121 17.62 10.41 9.08
C LEU A 121 18.69 10.37 10.16
N ASN A 122 19.00 11.52 10.77
CA ASN A 122 19.95 11.58 11.87
C ASN A 122 19.48 10.76 13.08
N GLU A 123 18.19 10.82 13.42
CA GLU A 123 17.59 10.00 14.48
C GLU A 123 17.66 8.51 14.15
N LEU A 124 17.33 8.11 12.92
CA LEU A 124 17.44 6.72 12.48
C LEU A 124 18.90 6.22 12.51
N LEU A 125 19.87 7.07 12.17
CA LEU A 125 21.30 6.72 12.20
C LEU A 125 21.90 6.67 13.62
N GLN A 126 21.21 7.23 14.62
CA GLN A 126 21.61 7.06 16.03
C GLN A 126 21.28 5.67 16.56
N ASP A 127 20.31 4.98 15.95
CA ASP A 127 19.95 3.62 16.32
C ASP A 127 21.04 2.61 15.88
N SER A 128 21.51 1.78 16.80
CA SER A 128 22.60 0.83 16.55
C SER A 128 22.23 -0.23 15.51
N GLU A 129 20.99 -0.73 15.52
CA GLU A 129 20.57 -1.77 14.57
C GLU A 129 20.46 -1.20 13.16
N ILE A 130 19.93 0.02 13.01
CA ILE A 130 19.86 0.70 11.71
C ILE A 130 21.26 1.01 11.19
N LYS A 131 22.15 1.49 12.05
CA LYS A 131 23.54 1.77 11.69
C LYS A 131 24.29 0.53 11.20
N GLU A 132 24.03 -0.62 11.81
CA GLU A 132 24.56 -1.90 11.34
C GLU A 132 23.99 -2.36 9.99
N CYS A 133 22.82 -1.87 9.60
CA CYS A 133 22.22 -2.14 8.29
C CYS A 133 22.84 -1.30 7.17
N GLN A 134 23.58 -0.25 7.49
CA GLN A 134 24.19 0.65 6.53
C GLN A 134 25.29 -0.08 5.73
N ALA A 135 25.29 0.11 4.41
CA ALA A 135 26.39 -0.34 3.57
C ALA A 135 27.61 0.57 3.75
N ILE A 136 28.82 0.01 3.66
CA ILE A 136 30.06 0.80 3.71
C ILE A 136 30.06 1.73 2.49
N SER A 137 29.78 3.01 2.74
CA SER A 137 29.68 4.03 1.71
C SER A 137 31.02 4.76 1.60
N THR A 138 31.52 4.96 0.39
CA THR A 138 32.62 5.90 0.11
C THR A 138 32.17 7.33 0.44
N GLU A 139 33.06 8.17 0.95
CA GLU A 139 32.77 9.54 1.46
C GLU A 139 31.99 10.46 0.48
N GLN A 140 31.90 10.08 -0.80
CA GLN A 140 31.19 10.82 -1.86
C GLN A 140 29.67 10.51 -1.95
N ASP A 141 29.18 9.45 -1.29
CA ASP A 141 27.77 9.02 -1.38
C ASP A 141 26.89 9.53 -0.22
N LEU A 142 27.48 10.22 0.76
CA LEU A 142 26.78 10.90 1.85
C LEU A 142 26.12 12.19 1.35
N ASN A 143 25.13 12.05 0.46
CA ASN A 143 24.20 13.13 0.23
C ASN A 143 23.39 13.38 1.51
N LEU A 144 23.15 14.66 1.85
CA LEU A 144 22.43 15.14 3.05
C LEU A 144 20.98 14.62 3.23
N GLY A 145 20.53 13.65 2.45
CA GLY A 145 19.15 13.14 2.45
C GLY A 145 19.01 11.64 2.17
N SER A 146 20.10 10.85 2.11
CA SER A 146 19.99 9.40 1.90
C SER A 146 21.20 8.60 2.35
N PHE A 147 21.00 7.33 2.72
CA PHE A 147 22.09 6.36 2.96
C PHE A 147 21.79 4.99 2.34
N GLU A 148 22.85 4.28 1.91
CA GLU A 148 22.73 2.94 1.33
C GLU A 148 22.58 1.86 2.41
N VAL A 149 21.76 0.84 2.14
CA VAL A 149 21.44 -0.27 3.03
C VAL A 149 21.87 -1.60 2.42
N ILE A 150 22.43 -2.47 3.27
CA ILE A 150 22.80 -3.84 2.91
C ILE A 150 21.55 -4.66 2.60
N GLN A 151 21.50 -5.26 1.40
CA GLN A 151 20.32 -5.98 0.91
C GLN A 151 19.84 -7.10 1.86
N GLN A 152 20.75 -7.85 2.48
CA GLN A 152 20.39 -8.95 3.40
C GLN A 152 19.74 -8.46 4.70
N LYS A 153 19.90 -7.18 5.05
CA LYS A 153 19.40 -6.60 6.31
C LYS A 153 18.10 -5.81 6.15
N ILE A 154 17.51 -5.76 4.96
CA ILE A 154 16.28 -4.98 4.68
C ILE A 154 15.12 -5.39 5.58
N GLU A 155 14.91 -6.68 5.80
CA GLU A 155 13.82 -7.15 6.67
C GLU A 155 14.02 -6.71 8.12
N SER A 156 15.27 -6.76 8.62
CA SER A 156 15.63 -6.26 9.95
C SER A 156 15.39 -4.76 10.06
N LEU A 157 15.80 -4.00 9.04
CA LEU A 157 15.58 -2.57 8.97
C LEU A 157 14.09 -2.20 8.97
N LYS A 158 13.28 -2.89 8.15
CA LYS A 158 11.83 -2.68 8.09
C LYS A 158 11.19 -2.88 9.46
N LYS A 159 11.53 -3.99 10.13
CA LYS A 159 11.04 -4.29 11.48
C LYS A 159 11.47 -3.22 12.48
N ARG A 160 12.74 -2.82 12.48
CA ARG A 160 13.25 -1.81 13.40
C ARG A 160 12.61 -0.44 13.18
N CYS A 161 12.44 -0.02 11.93
CA CYS A 161 11.76 1.22 11.59
C CYS A 161 10.28 1.21 12.02
N GLN A 162 9.60 0.07 11.95
CA GLN A 162 8.23 -0.07 12.50
C GLN A 162 8.21 0.11 14.01
N GLU A 163 9.16 -0.49 14.75
CA GLU A 163 9.28 -0.34 16.20
C GLU A 163 9.54 1.12 16.62
N LEU A 164 10.35 1.84 15.83
CA LEU A 164 10.64 3.27 16.01
C LEU A 164 9.51 4.19 15.50
N LYS A 165 8.39 3.64 15.02
CA LYS A 165 7.23 4.39 14.47
C LYS A 165 7.57 5.22 13.23
N TYR A 166 8.56 4.79 12.47
CA TYR A 166 8.95 5.36 11.17
C TYR A 166 8.61 4.37 10.04
N PRO A 167 7.33 4.23 9.65
CA PRO A 167 6.96 3.30 8.59
C PRO A 167 7.64 3.65 7.27
N LEU A 168 8.30 2.66 6.66
CA LEU A 168 9.04 2.85 5.41
C LEU A 168 8.08 2.78 4.21
N LEU A 169 8.08 3.82 3.37
CA LEU A 169 7.39 3.79 2.08
C LEU A 169 8.32 3.18 1.02
N GLU A 170 7.94 2.01 0.49
CA GLU A 170 8.74 1.32 -0.51
C GLU A 170 8.50 1.88 -1.91
N GLU A 171 9.58 2.36 -2.54
CA GLU A 171 9.58 2.89 -3.89
C GLU A 171 10.64 2.20 -4.76
N TYR A 172 10.35 2.06 -6.04
CA TYR A 172 11.31 1.62 -7.04
C TYR A 172 11.46 2.68 -8.13
N ASP A 173 12.70 3.14 -8.33
CA ASP A 173 13.04 4.10 -9.37
C ASP A 173 13.30 3.37 -10.70
N PHE A 174 12.21 2.99 -11.37
CA PHE A 174 12.27 2.21 -12.60
C PHE A 174 12.74 3.05 -13.81
N VAL A 175 12.57 4.37 -13.77
CA VAL A 175 12.98 5.28 -14.86
C VAL A 175 14.50 5.45 -14.89
N HIS A 176 15.14 5.64 -13.74
CA HIS A 176 16.59 5.83 -13.69
C HIS A 176 17.37 4.51 -13.56
N ASP A 177 16.71 3.37 -13.39
CA ASP A 177 17.39 2.07 -13.32
C ASP A 177 17.97 1.65 -14.68
N THR A 178 19.27 1.87 -14.85
CA THR A 178 20.06 1.46 -16.02
C THR A 178 20.63 0.03 -15.91
N MET A 179 20.62 -0.57 -14.71
CA MET A 179 21.20 -1.89 -14.46
C MET A 179 20.26 -3.02 -14.91
N THR A 180 18.95 -2.78 -14.82
CA THR A 180 17.93 -3.74 -15.25
C THR A 180 17.52 -3.45 -16.69
N LYS A 181 17.66 -4.45 -17.57
CA LYS A 181 17.29 -4.32 -18.99
C LYS A 181 15.79 -4.04 -19.15
N ASN A 182 15.46 -3.12 -20.06
CA ASN A 182 14.08 -2.88 -20.47
C ASN A 182 13.60 -3.99 -21.40
N LEU A 183 12.33 -4.38 -21.27
CA LEU A 183 11.72 -5.40 -22.14
C LEU A 183 11.15 -4.82 -23.44
N ASN A 184 11.06 -3.49 -23.54
CA ASN A 184 10.43 -2.74 -24.63
C ASN A 184 8.98 -3.19 -24.90
N ILE A 185 8.24 -3.46 -23.83
CA ILE A 185 6.82 -3.78 -23.88
C ILE A 185 5.99 -2.51 -23.72
N GLN A 186 4.96 -2.35 -24.53
CA GLN A 186 4.01 -1.25 -24.44
C GLN A 186 2.59 -1.80 -24.34
N LEU A 187 1.70 -0.98 -23.80
CA LEU A 187 0.29 -1.31 -23.80
C LEU A 187 -0.24 -1.24 -25.24
N ALA A 188 -1.07 -2.20 -25.65
CA ALA A 188 -1.63 -2.22 -26.99
C ALA A 188 -2.49 -0.96 -27.27
N PRO A 189 -2.54 -0.44 -28.51
CA PRO A 189 -3.26 0.81 -28.81
C PRO A 189 -4.77 0.76 -28.56
N ASP A 190 -5.37 -0.43 -28.62
CA ASP A 190 -6.79 -0.69 -28.37
C ASP A 190 -7.12 -0.91 -26.88
N ALA A 191 -6.10 -1.03 -26.04
CA ALA A 191 -6.21 -1.26 -24.61
C ALA A 191 -6.54 0.04 -23.84
N ASN A 192 -7.79 0.49 -23.95
CA ASN A 192 -8.25 1.65 -23.19
C ASN A 192 -8.60 1.26 -21.75
N LEU A 193 -7.97 1.94 -20.79
CA LEU A 193 -8.25 1.78 -19.37
C LEU A 193 -9.53 2.52 -18.99
N ARG A 194 -10.28 1.95 -18.05
CA ARG A 194 -11.44 2.62 -17.45
C ARG A 194 -10.97 3.67 -16.43
N PRO A 195 -11.76 4.72 -16.14
CA PRO A 195 -11.33 5.79 -15.23
C PRO A 195 -10.83 5.31 -13.85
N TYR A 196 -11.51 4.32 -13.25
CA TYR A 196 -11.07 3.76 -11.96
C TYR A 196 -9.76 2.96 -12.04
N GLN A 197 -9.47 2.35 -13.19
CA GLN A 197 -8.22 1.63 -13.44
C GLN A 197 -7.07 2.61 -13.57
N GLU A 198 -7.26 3.68 -14.35
CA GLU A 198 -6.29 4.78 -14.45
C GLU A 198 -6.01 5.40 -13.09
N GLU A 199 -7.05 5.65 -12.30
CA GLU A 199 -6.90 6.21 -10.96
C GLU A 199 -6.07 5.30 -10.05
N SER A 200 -6.32 3.99 -10.07
CA SER A 200 -5.52 3.03 -9.30
C SER A 200 -4.03 3.02 -9.72
N LEU A 201 -3.74 3.10 -11.02
CA LEU A 201 -2.37 3.18 -11.52
C LEU A 201 -1.73 4.53 -11.18
N ARG A 202 -2.50 5.63 -11.21
CA ARG A 202 -2.04 6.96 -10.83
C ARG A 202 -1.58 7.01 -9.37
N LYS A 203 -2.26 6.28 -8.48
CA LYS A 203 -1.84 6.15 -7.07
C LYS A 203 -0.57 5.30 -6.90
N MET A 204 -0.35 4.30 -7.75
CA MET A 204 0.83 3.43 -7.73
C MET A 204 2.07 4.12 -8.31
N PHE A 205 1.91 4.90 -9.37
CA PHE A 205 3.02 5.53 -10.09
C PHE A 205 3.07 7.04 -9.84
N ASN A 206 4.13 7.50 -9.19
CA ASN A 206 4.36 8.91 -8.97
C ASN A 206 4.79 9.60 -10.28
N ASN A 207 4.51 10.89 -10.40
CA ASN A 207 4.93 11.71 -11.54
C ASN A 207 6.46 11.79 -11.72
N ASN A 208 7.22 11.41 -10.69
CA ASN A 208 8.69 11.46 -10.68
C ASN A 208 9.34 10.17 -11.23
N GLY A 209 8.57 9.28 -11.88
CA GLY A 209 9.13 8.04 -12.46
C GLY A 209 9.43 6.95 -11.44
N ARG A 210 8.80 7.01 -10.26
CA ARG A 210 8.90 5.99 -9.21
C ARG A 210 7.60 5.21 -9.08
N ALA A 211 7.72 3.91 -8.90
CA ALA A 211 6.60 3.02 -8.59
C ALA A 211 6.59 2.75 -7.09
N ARG A 212 5.41 2.82 -6.45
CA ARG A 212 5.21 2.45 -5.05
C ARG A 212 4.79 1.00 -4.94
N SER A 213 5.30 0.31 -3.93
CA SER A 213 4.74 -0.97 -3.51
C SER A 213 3.38 -0.75 -2.87
N GLY A 214 2.41 -1.62 -3.14
CA GLY A 214 1.06 -1.48 -2.60
C GLY A 214 0.10 -2.54 -3.10
N ILE A 215 -1.14 -2.47 -2.60
CA ILE A 215 -2.22 -3.41 -2.92
C ILE A 215 -3.32 -2.64 -3.65
N ILE A 216 -3.73 -3.14 -4.81
CA ILE A 216 -4.88 -2.62 -5.55
C ILE A 216 -6.04 -3.61 -5.42
N VAL A 217 -7.13 -3.18 -4.77
CA VAL A 217 -8.33 -4.00 -4.59
C VAL A 217 -9.36 -3.64 -5.66
N LEU A 218 -9.76 -4.63 -6.45
CA LEU A 218 -10.78 -4.48 -7.49
C LEU A 218 -11.77 -5.65 -7.44
N PRO A 219 -13.08 -5.43 -7.68
CA PRO A 219 -14.07 -6.51 -7.69
C PRO A 219 -13.88 -7.44 -8.90
N CYS A 220 -14.48 -8.63 -8.84
CA CYS A 220 -14.43 -9.60 -9.96
C CYS A 220 -15.02 -8.96 -11.22
N GLY A 221 -14.37 -9.19 -12.38
CA GLY A 221 -14.78 -8.59 -13.66
C GLY A 221 -14.38 -7.12 -13.88
N ALA A 222 -13.77 -6.45 -12.90
CA ALA A 222 -13.33 -5.05 -13.03
C ALA A 222 -12.05 -4.85 -13.87
N GLY A 223 -11.53 -5.90 -14.49
CA GLY A 223 -10.30 -5.82 -15.30
C GLY A 223 -9.00 -5.83 -14.49
N LYS A 224 -8.94 -6.62 -13.40
CA LYS A 224 -7.73 -6.84 -12.58
C LYS A 224 -6.48 -7.14 -13.42
N SER A 225 -6.61 -8.05 -14.39
CA SER A 225 -5.49 -8.45 -15.23
C SER A 225 -4.99 -7.31 -16.12
N LEU A 226 -5.90 -6.49 -16.68
CA LEU A 226 -5.53 -5.35 -17.51
C LEU A 226 -4.74 -4.30 -16.71
N VAL A 227 -5.13 -4.03 -15.46
CA VAL A 227 -4.37 -3.15 -14.56
C VAL A 227 -2.96 -3.68 -14.32
N GLY A 228 -2.82 -4.99 -14.08
CA GLY A 228 -1.51 -5.63 -13.94
C GLY A 228 -0.65 -5.55 -15.20
N VAL A 229 -1.24 -5.81 -16.37
CA VAL A 229 -0.54 -5.68 -17.67
C VAL A 229 -0.10 -4.23 -17.90
N ALA A 230 -0.97 -3.25 -17.63
CA ALA A 230 -0.66 -1.84 -17.75
C ALA A 230 0.46 -1.40 -16.80
N ALA A 231 0.46 -1.88 -15.55
CA ALA A 231 1.54 -1.63 -14.60
C ALA A 231 2.87 -2.20 -15.10
N ALA A 232 2.88 -3.45 -15.59
CA ALA A 232 4.06 -4.09 -16.15
C ALA A 232 4.59 -3.35 -17.39
N CYS A 233 3.71 -2.93 -18.29
CA CYS A 233 4.07 -2.13 -19.47
C CYS A 233 4.65 -0.77 -19.10
N LYS A 234 4.06 -0.09 -18.10
CA LYS A 234 4.56 1.21 -17.62
C LYS A 234 5.93 1.10 -16.95
N MET A 235 6.17 0.05 -16.16
CA MET A 235 7.48 -0.21 -15.55
C MET A 235 8.51 -0.61 -16.59
N ASN A 236 8.11 -1.37 -17.62
CA ASN A 236 8.95 -1.84 -18.72
C ASN A 236 10.20 -2.63 -18.25
N LYS A 237 10.09 -3.33 -17.11
CA LYS A 237 11.13 -4.21 -16.55
C LYS A 237 10.59 -5.65 -16.46
N SER A 238 11.48 -6.59 -16.16
CA SER A 238 11.09 -7.97 -15.86
C SER A 238 10.03 -8.03 -14.76
N CYS A 239 8.89 -8.63 -15.07
CA CYS A 239 7.75 -8.76 -14.18
C CYS A 239 7.51 -10.25 -13.84
N LEU A 240 7.25 -10.55 -12.57
CA LEU A 240 6.85 -11.88 -12.11
C LEU A 240 5.38 -11.84 -11.69
N VAL A 241 4.56 -12.68 -12.32
CA VAL A 241 3.14 -12.82 -11.98
C VAL A 241 2.94 -14.14 -11.24
N LEU A 242 2.51 -14.07 -9.99
CA LEU A 242 2.22 -15.23 -9.17
C LEU A 242 0.73 -15.56 -9.23
N CYS A 243 0.41 -16.83 -9.47
CA CYS A 243 -0.94 -17.32 -9.67
C CYS A 243 -1.25 -18.47 -8.70
N ASN A 244 -2.51 -18.61 -8.31
CA ASN A 244 -2.99 -19.67 -7.42
C ASN A 244 -3.33 -20.99 -8.15
N SER A 245 -3.41 -20.99 -9.49
CA SER A 245 -3.76 -22.17 -10.28
C SER A 245 -3.13 -22.14 -11.67
N ASN A 246 -2.98 -23.30 -12.30
CA ASN A 246 -2.48 -23.41 -13.67
C ASN A 246 -3.41 -22.71 -14.68
N VAL A 247 -4.72 -22.72 -14.44
CA VAL A 247 -5.70 -22.02 -15.29
C VAL A 247 -5.48 -20.51 -15.21
N SER A 248 -5.24 -19.98 -14.02
CA SER A 248 -4.92 -18.56 -13.82
C SER A 248 -3.63 -18.16 -14.55
N VAL A 249 -2.62 -19.04 -14.58
CA VAL A 249 -1.36 -18.78 -15.31
C VAL A 249 -1.61 -18.61 -16.81
N GLU A 250 -2.36 -19.53 -17.43
CA GLU A 250 -2.68 -19.44 -18.86
C GLU A 250 -3.58 -18.22 -19.15
N GLN A 251 -4.55 -17.89 -18.28
CA GLN A 251 -5.34 -16.68 -18.40
C GLN A 251 -4.47 -15.42 -18.38
N TRP A 252 -3.53 -15.30 -17.43
CA TRP A 252 -2.62 -14.16 -17.39
C TRP A 252 -1.74 -14.09 -18.64
N LYS A 253 -1.24 -15.23 -19.12
CA LYS A 253 -0.46 -15.30 -20.37
C LYS A 253 -1.26 -14.75 -21.55
N GLU A 254 -2.52 -15.14 -21.71
CA GLU A 254 -3.40 -14.61 -22.76
C GLU A 254 -3.67 -13.12 -22.60
N GLN A 255 -3.87 -12.62 -21.37
CA GLN A 255 -4.08 -11.18 -21.13
C GLN A 255 -2.84 -10.35 -21.49
N PHE A 256 -1.63 -10.83 -21.18
CA PHE A 256 -0.39 -10.18 -21.61
C PHE A 256 -0.28 -10.13 -23.14
N LYS A 257 -0.55 -11.24 -23.82
CA LYS A 257 -0.51 -11.29 -25.30
C LYS A 257 -1.55 -10.38 -25.95
N ARG A 258 -2.73 -10.27 -25.35
CA ARG A 258 -3.84 -9.48 -25.89
C ARG A 258 -3.64 -7.98 -25.69
N TRP A 259 -3.21 -7.56 -24.49
CA TRP A 259 -3.23 -6.16 -24.09
C TRP A 259 -1.86 -5.50 -24.08
N SER A 260 -0.79 -6.21 -24.45
CA SER A 260 0.55 -5.64 -24.60
C SER A 260 1.15 -6.00 -25.96
N THR A 261 2.18 -5.27 -26.35
CA THR A 261 3.00 -5.55 -27.53
C THR A 261 4.07 -6.61 -27.28
N ALA A 262 3.97 -7.36 -26.17
CA ALA A 262 4.96 -8.37 -25.81
C ALA A 262 4.95 -9.54 -26.80
N ASP A 263 6.13 -9.91 -27.29
CA ASP A 263 6.30 -11.11 -28.12
C ASP A 263 6.07 -12.38 -27.29
N ASP A 264 5.53 -13.41 -27.94
CA ASP A 264 5.25 -14.72 -27.34
C ASP A 264 6.48 -15.38 -26.71
N SER A 265 7.69 -15.07 -27.18
CA SER A 265 8.96 -15.57 -26.64
C SER A 265 9.33 -14.95 -25.28
N ILE A 266 8.82 -13.75 -24.99
CA ILE A 266 9.11 -12.99 -23.76
C ILE A 266 8.17 -13.46 -22.63
N VAL A 267 6.93 -13.82 -22.95
CA VAL A 267 5.92 -14.25 -21.97
C VAL A 267 6.04 -15.75 -21.67
N ARG A 268 6.75 -16.08 -20.60
CA ARG A 268 7.02 -17.46 -20.17
C ARG A 268 6.16 -17.88 -18.99
N SER A 269 5.75 -19.15 -19.00
CA SER A 269 4.91 -19.77 -17.98
C SER A 269 5.65 -20.92 -17.30
N TYR A 270 5.59 -20.94 -15.96
CA TYR A 270 6.19 -21.98 -15.15
C TYR A 270 5.11 -22.63 -14.29
N THR A 271 4.77 -23.87 -14.60
CA THR A 271 3.83 -24.70 -13.82
C THR A 271 4.47 -26.07 -13.55
N SER A 272 3.86 -26.87 -12.68
CA SER A 272 4.32 -28.25 -12.44
C SER A 272 4.41 -29.07 -13.72
N ASN A 273 3.47 -28.85 -14.66
CA ASN A 273 3.29 -29.66 -15.86
C ASN A 273 3.97 -29.06 -17.10
N LYS A 274 4.33 -27.77 -17.06
CA LYS A 274 4.88 -27.02 -18.19
C LYS A 274 5.98 -26.08 -17.71
N LYS A 275 7.21 -26.38 -18.12
CA LYS A 275 8.40 -25.58 -17.80
C LYS A 275 8.94 -25.01 -19.10
N ASP A 276 8.62 -23.75 -19.38
CA ASP A 276 9.25 -23.04 -20.50
C ASP A 276 10.75 -22.84 -20.16
N LYS A 277 11.66 -23.04 -21.13
CA LYS A 277 13.11 -22.89 -20.87
C LYS A 277 13.47 -21.41 -20.64
N LEU A 278 14.36 -21.16 -19.66
CA LEU A 278 14.96 -19.84 -19.38
C LEU A 278 15.89 -19.39 -20.51
#